data_AF-A0A820KQ89-F1
#
_entry.id   AF-A0A820KQ89-F1
#
_cell.length_a   1.000
_cell.length_b   1.000
_cell.length_c   1.000
_cell.angle_alpha   90.00
_cell.angle_beta   90.00
_cell.angle_gamma   90.00
#
_symmetry.space_group_name_H-M   'P 1'
#
loop_
_entity.id
_entity.type
_entity.pdbx_description
1 polymer ?
#
loop_
_entity_poly.entity_id
_entity_poly.type
_entity_poly.pdbx_seq_one_letter_code
_entity_poly.pdbx_strand_id
1 'polypeptide(L)' 'MKPSIVIVGLDQVFLDETIQGLSGDNKINDNNLIEWTIDTKYYTADVNICPLNTKMLVEESVANSAQVLIVLLDPSHVL' A
#
# COMPACT_ATOMS: atom_id res chain seq x y z
N MET A 1 -9.52 12.20 9.67
CA MET A 1 -9.14 11.62 8.37
C MET A 1 -8.14 10.52 8.67
N LYS A 2 -8.41 9.26 8.27
CA LYS A 2 -7.43 8.16 8.47
C LYS A 2 -6.25 8.41 7.51
N PRO A 3 -4.99 8.33 7.96
CA PRO A 3 -3.84 8.42 7.06
C PRO A 3 -3.86 7.24 6.07
N SER A 4 -3.48 7.54 4.84
CA SER A 4 -3.44 6.66 3.67
C SER A 4 -1.99 6.51 3.22
N ILE A 5 -1.52 5.26 3.22
CA ILE A 5 -0.21 4.84 2.72
C ILE A 5 -0.45 4.23 1.35
N VAL A 6 0.16 4.80 0.32
CA VAL A 6 0.11 4.27 -1.04
C VAL A 6 1.35 3.40 -1.27
N ILE A 7 1.14 2.15 -1.66
CA ILE A 7 2.23 1.22 -1.99
C ILE A 7 2.11 0.87 -3.46
N VAL A 8 3.20 1.06 -4.19
CA VAL A 8 3.21 0.88 -5.64
C VAL A 8 4.25 -0.15 -6.04
N GLY A 9 3.83 -1.14 -6.84
CA GLY A 9 4.71 -2.12 -7.46
C GLY A 9 4.63 -2.06 -8.98
N LEU A 10 5.76 -2.35 -9.64
CA LEU A 10 5.82 -2.59 -11.09
C LEU A 10 5.21 -3.95 -11.44
N ASP A 11 5.55 -4.97 -10.66
CA ASP A 11 5.03 -6.32 -10.78
C ASP A 11 3.87 -6.53 -9.80
N GLN A 12 2.73 -7.00 -10.30
CA GLN A 12 1.53 -7.20 -9.48
C GLN A 12 1.68 -8.36 -8.50
N VAL A 13 2.38 -9.42 -8.88
CA VAL A 13 2.60 -10.59 -8.01
C VAL A 13 3.47 -10.20 -6.83
N PHE A 14 4.56 -9.48 -7.09
CA PHE A 14 5.46 -8.99 -6.05
C PHE A 14 4.76 -7.98 -5.12
N LEU A 15 3.90 -7.11 -5.68
CA LEU A 15 3.08 -6.20 -4.89
C LEU A 15 2.14 -6.98 -3.96
N ASP A 16 1.40 -7.96 -4.49
CA ASP A 16 0.44 -8.75 -3.74
C ASP A 16 1.13 -9.57 -2.62
N GLU A 17 2.27 -10.19 -2.89
CA GLU A 17 3.07 -10.92 -1.89
C GLU A 17 3.59 -10.00 -0.80
N THR A 18 4.10 -8.82 -1.17
CA THR A 18 4.59 -7.83 -0.20
C THR A 18 3.45 -7.34 0.69
N ILE A 19 2.31 -7.06 0.09
CA ILE A 19 1.11 -6.61 0.80
C ILE A 19 0.62 -7.69 1.76
N GLN A 20 0.52 -8.94 1.31
CA GLN A 20 0.15 -10.06 2.17
C GLN A 20 1.14 -10.25 3.34
N GLY A 21 2.44 -10.10 3.09
CA GLY A 21 3.47 -10.17 4.13
C GLY A 21 3.37 -9.05 5.17
N LEU A 22 2.95 -7.85 4.75
CA LEU A 22 2.80 -6.68 5.63
C LEU A 22 1.47 -6.68 6.40
N SER A 23 0.37 -6.98 5.72
CA SER A 23 -0.98 -6.87 6.25
C SER A 23 -1.43 -8.11 7.02
N GLY A 24 -0.70 -9.22 6.91
CA GLY A 24 -1.04 -10.49 7.55
C GLY A 24 -2.39 -11.01 7.06
N ASP A 25 -3.32 -11.24 7.99
CA ASP A 25 -4.67 -11.72 7.67
C ASP A 25 -5.62 -10.62 7.17
N ASN A 26 -5.19 -9.35 7.19
CA ASN A 26 -6.02 -8.25 6.72
C ASN A 26 -6.17 -8.34 5.20
N LYS A 27 -7.43 -8.33 4.74
CA LYS A 27 -7.79 -8.50 3.34
C LYS A 27 -8.01 -7.16 2.66
N ILE A 28 -7.71 -7.13 1.37
CA ILE A 28 -8.15 -6.07 0.47
C ILE A 28 -9.68 -6.09 0.42
N ASN A 29 -10.31 -4.94 0.68
CA ASN A 29 -11.75 -4.77 0.60
C ASN A 29 -12.21 -4.42 -0.83
N ASP A 30 -13.52 -4.27 -1.01
CA ASP A 30 -14.14 -3.98 -2.32
C ASP A 30 -13.67 -2.65 -2.95
N ASN A 31 -13.09 -1.75 -2.15
CA ASN A 31 -12.53 -0.47 -2.60
C ASN A 31 -11.04 -0.55 -2.95
N ASN A 32 -10.47 -1.76 -3.03
CA ASN A 32 -9.04 -1.98 -3.21
C ASN A 32 -8.18 -1.33 -2.12
N LEU A 33 -8.68 -1.33 -0.88
CA LEU A 33 -8.01 -0.81 0.30
C LEU A 33 -7.81 -1.90 1.34
N ILE A 34 -6.74 -1.81 2.09
CA ILE A 34 -6.55 -2.59 3.32
C ILE A 34 -6.68 -1.63 4.48
N GLU A 35 -7.72 -1.82 5.28
CA GLU A 35 -7.79 -1.16 6.58
C GLU A 35 -6.89 -1.93 7.53
N TRP A 36 -5.91 -1.23 8.11
CA TRP A 36 -4.94 -1.85 8.99
C TRP A 36 -4.80 -1.04 10.28
N THR A 37 -4.99 -1.72 11.41
CA THR A 37 -4.67 -1.15 12.72
C THR A 37 -3.23 -1.52 13.05
N ILE A 38 -2.35 -0.52 13.03
CA ILE A 38 -0.98 -0.64 13.52
C ILE A 38 -1.06 -0.55 15.04
N ASP A 39 -0.79 -1.66 15.72
CA ASP A 39 -0.76 -1.70 17.18
C ASP A 39 0.67 -1.96 17.66
N THR A 40 1.27 -0.95 18.28
CA THR A 40 2.62 -1.03 18.84
C THR A 40 2.56 -0.76 20.34
N LYS A 41 3.64 -1.08 21.06
CA LYS A 41 3.74 -0.75 22.50
C LYS A 41 3.67 0.75 22.83
N TYR A 42 3.78 1.63 21.83
CA TYR A 42 3.82 3.09 22.01
C TYR A 42 2.55 3.79 21.54
N TYR A 43 1.89 3.25 20.52
CA TYR A 43 0.68 3.82 19.93
C TYR A 43 -0.08 2.77 19.14
N THR A 44 -1.39 3.02 19.03
CA THR A 44 -2.31 2.33 18.13
C THR A 44 -2.83 3.34 17.11
N ALA A 45 -2.82 3.00 15.84
CA ALA A 45 -3.30 3.88 14.77
C ALA A 45 -3.97 3.08 13.66
N ASP A 46 -5.10 3.57 13.17
CA ASP A 46 -5.75 3.05 11.98
C ASP A 46 -5.20 3.73 10.73
N VAL A 47 -4.73 2.94 9.78
CA VAL A 47 -4.22 3.39 8.49
C VAL A 47 -4.96 2.70 7.35
N ASN A 48 -5.08 3.38 6.22
CA ASN A 48 -5.51 2.76 4.97
C ASN A 48 -4.25 2.45 4.14
N ILE A 49 -4.07 1.22 3.70
CA ILE A 49 -3.07 0.88 2.68
C ILE A 49 -3.77 0.77 1.33
N CYS A 50 -3.25 1.50 0.35
CA CYS A 50 -3.72 1.52 -1.03
C CYS A 50 -2.67 0.85 -1.93
N PRO A 51 -2.77 -0.46 -2.19
CA PRO A 51 -1.92 -1.10 -3.19
C PRO A 51 -2.34 -0.65 -4.59
N LEU A 52 -1.40 -0.07 -5.33
CA LEU A 52 -1.64 0.45 -6.67
C LEU A 52 -0.61 -0.10 -7.65
N ASN A 53 -1.06 -0.36 -8.87
CA ASN A 53 -0.15 -0.57 -9.99
C ASN A 53 0.50 0.77 -10.38
N THR A 54 1.76 0.75 -10.81
CA THR A 54 2.49 1.95 -11.29
C THR A 54 1.74 2.78 -12.32
N LYS A 55 0.87 2.19 -13.13
CA LYS A 55 0.02 2.93 -14.09
C LYS A 55 -0.93 3.94 -13.43
N MET A 56 -1.27 3.76 -12.15
CA MET A 56 -2.19 4.62 -11.39
C MET A 56 -1.49 5.75 -10.62
N LEU A 57 -0.14 5.77 -10.59
CA LEU A 57 0.63 6.84 -9.93
C LEU A 57 0.38 8.24 -10.51
N VAL A 58 -0.10 8.32 -11.75
CA VAL A 58 -0.34 9.58 -12.45
C VAL A 58 -1.70 10.20 -12.12
N GLU A 59 -2.52 9.53 -11.31
CA GLU A 59 -3.82 10.07 -10.92
C GLU A 59 -3.70 11.12 -9.81
N GLU A 60 -4.18 12.33 -10.09
CA GLU A 60 -4.16 13.47 -9.17
C GLU A 60 -4.88 13.18 -7.84
N SER A 61 -5.94 12.37 -7.87
CA SER A 61 -6.68 11.92 -6.70
C SER A 61 -5.79 11.12 -5.73
N VAL A 62 -4.88 10.31 -6.25
CA VAL A 62 -3.92 9.52 -5.46
C VAL A 62 -2.87 10.44 -4.86
N ALA A 63 -2.29 11.34 -5.67
CA ALA A 63 -1.26 12.29 -5.21
C ALA A 63 -1.77 13.21 -4.09
N ASN A 64 -3.04 13.64 -4.15
CA ASN A 64 -3.64 14.54 -3.16
C ASN A 64 -4.10 13.84 -1.88
N SER A 65 -4.22 12.50 -1.88
CA SER A 65 -4.72 11.73 -0.73
C SER A 65 -3.64 10.97 0.03
N ALA A 66 -2.50 10.69 -0.60
CA ALA A 66 -1.39 9.96 -0.01
C ALA A 66 -0.61 10.80 1.01
N GLN A 67 -0.45 10.29 2.23
CA GLN A 67 0.48 10.86 3.22
C GLN A 67 1.88 10.24 3.10
N VAL A 68 1.96 8.99 2.61
CA VAL A 68 3.21 8.27 2.39
C VAL A 68 3.11 7.51 1.07
N LEU A 69 4.20 7.53 0.29
CA LEU A 69 4.36 6.73 -0.93
C LEU A 69 5.53 5.76 -0.75
N ILE A 70 5.27 4.48 -0.94
CA ILE A 70 6.26 3.41 -0.95
C ILE A 70 6.32 2.83 -2.37
N VAL A 71 7.52 2.79 -2.95
CA VAL A 71 7.74 2.20 -4.28
C VAL A 71 8.55 0.92 -4.13
N LEU A 72 7.95 -0.20 -4.56
CA LEU A 72 8.56 -1.51 -4.59
C LEU A 72 9.27 -1.71 -5.93
N LEU A 73 10.59 -1.88 -5.85
CA LEU A 73 11.45 -2.16 -6.99
C LEU A 73 11.96 -3.59 -6.87
N ASP A 74 11.53 -4.47 -7.77
CA ASP A 74 12.08 -5.82 -7.84
C ASP A 74 13.45 -5.78 -8.55
N PRO A 75 14.56 -6.10 -7.87
CA PRO A 75 15.88 -6.07 -8.47
C PRO A 75 16.04 -7.07 -9.62
N SER A 76 15.20 -8.10 -9.70
CA SER A 76 15.20 -9.08 -10.80
C SER A 76 14.79 -8.49 -12.15
N HIS A 77 14.12 -7.33 -12.13
CA HIS A 77 13.64 -6.60 -13.30
C HIS A 77 14.45 -5.31 -13.58
N VAL A 78 15.55 -5.08 -12.85
CA VAL A 78 16.38 -3.86 -12.92
C VAL A 78 17.66 -4.06 -13.78
N LEU A 79 17.85 -5.23 -14.39
CA LEU A 79 18.97 -5.53 -15.30
C LEU A 79 18.52 -6.24 -16.58
#